data_AF-A0A358NGV9-F1
#
_entry.id   AF-A0A358NGV9-F1
#
_cell.length_a   1.000
_cell.length_b   1.000
_cell.length_c   1.000
_cell.angle_alpha   90.00
_cell.angle_beta   90.00
_cell.angle_gamma   90.00
#
_symmetry.space_group_name_H-M   'P 1'
#
loop_
_entity.id
_entity.type
_entity.pdbx_description
1 polymer ?
#
loop_
_entity_poly.entity_id
_entity_poly.type
_entity_poly.pdbx_seq_one_letter_code
_entity_poly.pdbx_strand_id
1 'polypeptide(L)'
;NEAATMLGEHAAGTEKKFVEMMNGRARELQLDSAKFYNAHGLPAYTRHVFSSKLQNQMNAKDLYTLACYVVNKYPEIIDITHKERISVSSVEGFEYSGSSTNRLIFQLDGVDGLKTGTTNRAGACFVGTMLAVPGDENSRVIAVVLGAEDNMERYWKTGILLQFGIESYQK
;
A
#
# COMPACT_ATOMS: atom_id res chain seq x y z
N ASN A 1 6.32 -11.10 -3.24
CA ASN A 1 7.39 -10.25 -2.68
C ASN A 1 8.52 -10.11 -3.67
N GLU A 2 8.90 -11.22 -4.29
CA GLU A 2 9.82 -11.39 -5.41
C GLU A 2 9.59 -10.34 -6.51
N ALA A 3 8.34 -10.11 -6.93
CA ALA A 3 8.03 -9.08 -7.93
C ALA A 3 8.48 -7.67 -7.50
N ALA A 4 8.30 -7.30 -6.22
CA ALA A 4 8.74 -5.99 -5.72
C ALA A 4 10.26 -5.90 -5.63
N THR A 5 10.94 -6.96 -5.20
CA THR A 5 12.41 -7.03 -5.20
C THR A 5 12.97 -6.93 -6.63
N MET A 6 12.44 -7.71 -7.57
CA MET A 6 12.86 -7.68 -8.98
C MET A 6 12.62 -6.31 -9.63
N LEU A 7 11.49 -5.66 -9.38
CA LEU A 7 11.23 -4.30 -9.86
C LEU A 7 12.22 -3.29 -9.25
N GLY A 8 12.52 -3.41 -7.96
CA GLY A 8 13.51 -2.57 -7.30
C GLY A 8 14.93 -2.75 -7.85
N GLU A 9 15.34 -4.00 -8.04
CA GLU A 9 16.62 -4.35 -8.66
C GLU A 9 16.70 -3.89 -10.12
N HIS A 10 15.63 -4.03 -10.88
CA HIS A 10 15.57 -3.52 -12.24
C HIS A 10 15.73 -1.99 -12.28
N ALA A 11 15.07 -1.27 -11.36
CA ALA A 11 15.10 0.19 -11.32
C ALA A 11 16.44 0.76 -10.81
N ALA A 12 17.11 0.10 -9.86
CA ALA A 12 18.28 0.64 -9.16
C ALA A 12 19.58 -0.18 -9.34
N GLY A 13 19.51 -1.31 -10.05
CA GLY A 13 20.57 -2.28 -10.23
C GLY A 13 20.74 -3.28 -9.08
N THR A 14 20.42 -2.90 -7.83
CA THR A 14 20.43 -3.81 -6.67
C THR A 14 19.35 -3.41 -5.65
N GLU A 15 18.88 -4.36 -4.84
CA GLU A 15 17.90 -4.06 -3.78
C GLU A 15 18.45 -3.04 -2.77
N LYS A 16 19.75 -3.11 -2.44
CA LYS A 16 20.39 -2.14 -1.55
C LYS A 16 20.28 -0.71 -2.10
N LYS A 17 20.60 -0.51 -3.39
CA LYS A 17 20.48 0.81 -4.03
C LYS A 17 19.03 1.26 -4.10
N PHE A 18 18.10 0.33 -4.34
CA PHE A 18 16.67 0.65 -4.34
C PHE A 18 16.20 1.11 -2.95
N VAL A 19 16.63 0.45 -1.88
CA VAL A 19 16.33 0.86 -0.49
C VAL A 19 16.92 2.24 -0.17
N GLU A 20 18.12 2.54 -0.66
CA GLU A 20 18.71 3.88 -0.56
C GLU A 20 17.83 4.92 -1.28
N MET A 21 17.32 4.60 -2.47
CA MET A 21 16.36 5.45 -3.20
C MET A 21 15.03 5.61 -2.47
N MET A 22 14.47 4.54 -1.89
CA MET A 22 13.23 4.59 -1.11
C MET A 22 13.37 5.53 0.08
N ASN A 23 14.45 5.42 0.85
CA ASN A 23 14.72 6.31 1.98
C ASN A 23 15.09 7.73 1.52
N GLY A 24 15.69 7.89 0.33
CA GLY A 24 15.90 9.19 -0.32
C GLY A 24 14.58 9.88 -0.63
N ARG A 25 13.67 9.18 -1.30
CA ARG A 25 12.32 9.67 -1.61
C ARG A 25 11.52 9.98 -0.35
N ALA A 26 11.66 9.17 0.71
CA ALA A 26 11.04 9.47 2.00
C ALA A 26 11.47 10.83 2.55
N ARG A 27 12.77 11.17 2.47
CA ARG A 27 13.28 12.49 2.88
C ARG A 27 12.77 13.62 1.99
N GLU A 28 12.75 13.41 0.67
CA GLU A 28 12.22 14.40 -0.29
C GLU A 28 10.75 14.75 -0.01
N LEU A 29 9.97 13.75 0.42
CA LEU A 29 8.56 13.89 0.76
C LEU A 29 8.30 14.22 2.24
N GLN A 30 9.36 14.44 3.03
CA GLN A 30 9.26 14.75 4.47
C GLN A 30 8.50 13.66 5.27
N LEU A 31 8.72 12.40 4.92
CA LEU A 31 8.14 11.23 5.62
C LEU A 31 9.05 10.85 6.80
N ASP A 32 9.06 11.67 7.84
CA ASP A 32 10.05 11.63 8.93
C ASP A 32 10.08 10.29 9.71
N SER A 33 8.97 9.57 9.77
CA SER A 33 8.88 8.27 10.45
C SER A 33 9.27 7.08 9.56
N ALA A 34 9.38 7.31 8.26
CA ALA A 34 9.62 6.27 7.27
C ALA A 34 11.04 5.70 7.39
N LYS A 35 11.14 4.37 7.52
CA LYS A 35 12.40 3.64 7.37
C LYS A 35 12.16 2.39 6.57
N PHE A 36 12.88 2.24 5.47
CA PHE A 36 12.81 1.08 4.58
C PHE A 36 14.11 0.27 4.63
N TYR A 37 13.98 -1.05 4.63
CA TYR A 37 15.08 -2.01 4.66
C TYR A 37 15.05 -2.98 3.47
N ASN A 38 13.91 -3.10 2.79
CA ASN A 38 13.72 -3.87 1.56
C ASN A 38 12.52 -3.33 0.77
N ALA A 39 12.36 -3.80 -0.47
CA ALA A 39 11.29 -3.34 -1.36
C ALA A 39 9.88 -3.86 -0.97
N HIS A 40 9.81 -5.00 -0.29
CA HIS A 40 8.57 -5.77 -0.14
C HIS A 40 7.93 -5.71 1.26
N GLY A 41 8.64 -5.19 2.27
CA GLY A 41 8.13 -4.98 3.62
C GLY A 41 8.12 -6.20 4.55
N LEU A 42 8.63 -7.37 4.13
CA LEU A 42 8.73 -8.49 5.08
C LEU A 42 9.85 -8.23 6.10
N PRO A 43 9.74 -8.79 7.32
CA PRO A 43 10.81 -8.75 8.30
C PRO A 43 12.10 -9.38 7.76
N ALA A 44 13.20 -8.63 7.79
CA ALA A 44 14.54 -9.12 7.50
C ALA A 44 15.24 -9.51 8.81
N TYR A 45 15.81 -10.71 8.85
CA TYR A 45 16.55 -11.21 10.00
C TYR A 45 18.00 -10.69 9.94
N THR A 46 18.49 -10.17 11.07
CA THR A 46 19.92 -9.85 11.20
C THR A 46 20.73 -11.11 11.49
N ARG A 47 21.99 -11.14 11.03
CA ARG A 47 22.96 -12.24 11.27
C ARG A 47 23.51 -12.29 12.71
N HIS A 48 22.97 -11.51 13.64
CA HIS A 48 23.46 -11.45 15.02
C HIS A 48 22.95 -12.62 15.87
N VAL A 49 23.72 -12.98 16.90
CA VAL A 49 23.44 -14.06 17.88
C VAL A 49 22.04 -13.91 18.51
N PHE A 50 21.59 -12.66 18.68
CA PHE A 50 20.20 -12.31 18.94
C PHE A 50 19.60 -11.75 17.65
N SER A 51 18.80 -12.53 16.94
CA SER A 51 18.21 -12.09 15.67
C SER A 51 17.14 -11.03 15.94
N SER A 52 17.49 -9.77 15.72
CA SER A 52 16.52 -8.68 15.63
C SER A 52 15.92 -8.63 14.23
N LYS A 53 14.59 -8.46 14.15
CA LYS A 53 13.86 -8.31 12.88
C LYS A 53 13.88 -6.84 12.45
N LEU A 54 14.63 -6.50 11.41
CA LEU A 54 14.49 -5.23 10.72
C LEU A 54 13.18 -5.25 9.93
N GLN A 55 12.36 -4.21 10.09
CA GLN A 55 11.05 -4.12 9.45
C GLN A 55 10.84 -2.72 8.92
N ASN A 56 10.30 -2.63 7.71
CA ASN A 56 9.85 -1.36 7.16
C ASN A 56 8.83 -0.74 8.13
N GLN A 57 8.90 0.57 8.33
CA GLN A 57 8.01 1.28 9.25
C GLN A 57 7.65 2.66 8.68
N MET A 58 6.43 3.09 9.00
CA MET A 58 5.90 4.42 8.69
C MET A 58 4.67 4.65 9.58
N ASN A 59 4.47 5.87 10.07
CA ASN A 59 3.26 6.25 10.81
C ASN A 59 2.08 6.52 9.84
N ALA A 60 0.88 6.71 10.40
CA ALA A 60 -0.32 6.92 9.58
C ALA A 60 -0.30 8.23 8.77
N LYS A 61 0.26 9.31 9.33
CA LYS A 61 0.34 10.62 8.69
C LYS A 61 1.23 10.57 7.45
N ASP A 62 2.43 10.02 7.58
CA ASP A 62 3.40 9.90 6.49
C ASP A 62 2.88 8.95 5.41
N LEU A 63 2.19 7.87 5.81
CA LEU A 63 1.58 6.94 4.87
C LEU A 63 0.42 7.59 4.10
N TYR A 64 -0.36 8.45 4.75
CA TYR A 64 -1.36 9.28 4.10
C TYR A 64 -0.71 10.26 3.10
N THR A 65 0.34 10.98 3.51
CA THR A 65 1.09 11.88 2.62
C THR A 65 1.65 11.15 1.41
N LEU A 66 2.23 9.95 1.61
CA LEU A 66 2.71 9.11 0.52
C LEU A 66 1.57 8.67 -0.41
N ALA A 67 0.44 8.25 0.14
CA ALA A 67 -0.73 7.85 -0.65
C ALA A 67 -1.24 9.01 -1.50
N CYS A 68 -1.42 10.20 -0.93
CA CYS A 68 -1.78 11.43 -1.66
C CYS A 68 -0.78 11.74 -2.79
N TYR A 69 0.53 11.67 -2.49
CA TYR A 69 1.56 11.91 -3.50
C TYR A 69 1.45 10.91 -4.66
N VAL A 70 1.30 9.62 -4.36
CA VAL A 70 1.23 8.56 -5.37
C VAL A 70 0.00 8.71 -6.25
N VAL A 71 -1.20 8.87 -5.68
CA VAL A 71 -2.43 8.99 -6.48
C VAL A 71 -2.47 10.25 -7.33
N ASN A 72 -1.91 11.36 -6.85
CA ASN A 72 -1.93 12.62 -7.59
C ASN A 72 -0.86 12.67 -8.68
N LYS A 73 0.31 12.05 -8.44
CA LYS A 73 1.44 12.10 -9.38
C LYS A 73 1.47 10.94 -10.38
N TYR A 74 0.90 9.80 -9.99
CA TYR A 74 0.84 8.58 -10.77
C TYR A 74 -0.59 8.02 -10.74
N PRO A 75 -1.58 8.75 -11.30
CA PRO A 75 -3.00 8.36 -11.25
C PRO A 75 -3.26 6.98 -11.87
N GLU A 76 -2.42 6.54 -12.81
CA GLU A 76 -2.46 5.20 -13.41
C GLU A 76 -2.32 4.05 -12.39
N ILE A 77 -1.87 4.33 -11.16
CA ILE A 77 -1.85 3.34 -10.09
C ILE A 77 -3.25 2.79 -9.80
N ILE A 78 -4.30 3.61 -9.98
CA ILE A 78 -5.68 3.22 -9.75
C ILE A 78 -6.11 2.14 -10.75
N ASP A 79 -5.64 2.22 -12.01
CA ASP A 79 -5.89 1.19 -13.03
C ASP A 79 -5.37 -0.20 -12.62
N ILE A 80 -4.39 -0.22 -11.71
CA ILE A 80 -3.82 -1.44 -11.16
C ILE A 80 -4.55 -1.84 -9.88
N THR A 81 -4.77 -0.90 -8.95
CA THR A 81 -5.29 -1.21 -7.61
C THR A 81 -6.79 -1.48 -7.56
N HIS A 82 -7.57 -1.01 -8.53
CA HIS A 82 -9.01 -1.28 -8.60
C HIS A 82 -9.33 -2.67 -9.16
N LYS A 83 -8.37 -3.37 -9.75
CA LYS A 83 -8.59 -4.69 -10.36
C LYS A 83 -8.98 -5.72 -9.29
N GLU A 84 -10.18 -6.27 -9.43
CA GLU A 84 -10.66 -7.37 -8.59
C GLU A 84 -9.85 -8.65 -8.74
N ARG A 85 -9.44 -8.95 -9.97
CA ARG A 85 -8.71 -10.16 -10.34
C ARG A 85 -7.65 -9.83 -11.38
N ILE A 86 -6.58 -10.59 -11.35
CA ILE A 86 -5.53 -10.55 -12.37
C ILE A 86 -5.30 -11.96 -12.90
N SER A 87 -4.95 -12.05 -14.17
CA SER A 87 -4.39 -13.23 -14.80
C SER A 87 -3.12 -12.80 -15.54
N VAL A 88 -2.02 -13.51 -15.33
CA VAL A 88 -0.71 -13.19 -15.90
C VAL A 88 -0.06 -14.47 -16.40
N SER A 89 0.33 -14.47 -17.66
CA SER A 89 1.08 -15.55 -18.30
C SER A 89 2.58 -15.23 -18.31
N SER A 90 3.40 -16.18 -17.91
CA SER A 90 4.86 -16.09 -18.10
C SER A 90 5.26 -16.44 -19.52
N VAL A 91 6.50 -16.11 -19.89
CA VAL A 91 7.09 -16.45 -21.20
C VAL A 91 7.15 -17.98 -21.41
N GLU A 92 7.29 -18.75 -20.33
CA GLU A 92 7.32 -20.22 -20.36
C GLU A 92 5.91 -20.86 -20.32
N GLY A 93 4.85 -20.05 -20.42
CA GLY A 93 3.46 -20.53 -20.44
C GLY A 93 2.87 -20.85 -19.07
N PHE A 94 3.56 -20.53 -17.97
CA PHE A 94 2.96 -20.60 -16.63
C PHE A 94 1.89 -19.52 -16.46
N GLU A 95 0.68 -19.93 -16.07
CA GLU A 95 -0.46 -19.07 -15.80
C GLU A 95 -0.60 -18.80 -14.30
N TYR A 96 -0.64 -17.53 -13.91
CA TYR A 96 -0.99 -17.09 -12.56
C TYR A 96 -2.34 -16.38 -12.59
N SER A 97 -3.24 -16.76 -11.68
CA SER A 97 -4.44 -15.97 -11.40
C SER A 97 -4.50 -15.61 -9.91
N GLY A 98 -4.93 -14.38 -9.63
CA GLY A 98 -5.00 -13.85 -8.28
C GLY A 98 -6.24 -12.99 -8.10
N SER A 99 -6.83 -13.03 -6.91
CA SER A 99 -7.86 -12.07 -6.50
C SER A 99 -7.24 -10.97 -5.65
N SER A 100 -7.81 -9.78 -5.72
CA SER A 100 -7.38 -8.65 -4.92
C SER A 100 -7.45 -8.99 -3.43
N THR A 101 -6.39 -8.62 -2.73
CA THR A 101 -6.38 -8.67 -1.26
C THR A 101 -7.19 -7.53 -0.68
N ASN A 102 -7.48 -6.46 -1.42
CA ASN A 102 -8.43 -5.43 -1.02
C ASN A 102 -9.85 -5.99 -1.22
N ARG A 103 -10.48 -6.45 -0.14
CA ARG A 103 -11.84 -6.99 -0.20
C ARG A 103 -12.91 -5.90 -0.30
N LEU A 104 -12.61 -4.65 0.06
CA LEU A 104 -13.58 -3.56 -0.01
C LEU A 104 -14.01 -3.23 -1.44
N ILE A 105 -13.18 -3.51 -2.46
CA ILE A 105 -13.58 -3.35 -3.87
C ILE A 105 -14.83 -4.17 -4.21
N PHE A 106 -15.05 -5.31 -3.54
CA PHE A 106 -16.24 -6.15 -3.74
C PHE A 106 -17.41 -5.82 -2.81
N GLN A 107 -17.20 -4.94 -1.83
CA GLN A 107 -18.12 -4.74 -0.70
C GLN A 107 -18.62 -3.30 -0.56
N LEU A 108 -17.87 -2.35 -1.12
CA LEU A 108 -18.18 -0.93 -1.04
C LEU A 108 -17.93 -0.29 -2.40
N ASP A 109 -19.02 0.12 -3.04
CA ASP A 109 -18.99 0.77 -4.34
C ASP A 109 -18.11 2.03 -4.31
N GLY A 110 -17.30 2.19 -5.35
CA GLY A 110 -16.39 3.33 -5.51
C GLY A 110 -14.99 3.13 -4.90
N VAL A 111 -14.77 2.11 -4.06
CA VAL A 111 -13.42 1.78 -3.58
C VAL A 111 -12.54 1.29 -4.72
N ASP A 112 -11.41 1.97 -4.94
CA ASP A 112 -10.53 1.75 -6.11
C ASP A 112 -9.06 1.50 -5.74
N GLY A 113 -8.74 1.45 -4.43
CA GLY A 113 -7.39 1.20 -3.97
C GLY A 113 -7.24 1.22 -2.45
N LEU A 114 -6.02 1.25 -1.92
CA LEU A 114 -4.72 1.18 -2.60
C LEU A 114 -3.97 -0.10 -2.21
N LYS A 115 -3.74 -0.33 -0.92
CA LYS A 115 -2.85 -1.42 -0.48
C LYS A 115 -3.14 -1.92 0.92
N THR A 116 -3.34 -3.23 1.04
CA THR A 116 -3.36 -3.97 2.31
C THR A 116 -1.95 -4.39 2.74
N GLY A 117 -1.74 -4.63 4.04
CA GLY A 117 -0.49 -5.20 4.55
C GLY A 117 -0.68 -5.91 5.87
N THR A 118 0.06 -6.98 6.12
CA THR A 118 -0.03 -7.74 7.38
C THR A 118 1.32 -8.32 7.77
N THR A 119 1.73 -8.05 9.02
CA THR A 119 2.79 -8.81 9.70
C THR A 119 2.40 -8.98 11.16
N ASN A 120 2.98 -9.95 11.86
CA ASN A 120 2.70 -10.17 13.29
C ASN A 120 2.96 -8.92 14.15
N ARG A 121 3.88 -8.04 13.73
CA ARG A 121 4.17 -6.79 14.44
C ARG A 121 3.26 -5.64 14.02
N ALA A 122 2.92 -5.57 12.73
CA ALA A 122 2.14 -4.46 12.18
C ALA A 122 0.63 -4.61 12.40
N GLY A 123 0.15 -5.83 12.70
CA GLY A 123 -1.28 -6.15 12.62
C GLY A 123 -1.77 -6.14 11.19
N ALA A 124 -3.09 -6.03 11.01
CA ALA A 124 -3.73 -5.89 9.72
C ALA A 124 -3.86 -4.38 9.37
N CYS A 125 -3.12 -3.95 8.35
CA CYS A 125 -3.10 -2.57 7.87
C CYS A 125 -3.81 -2.44 6.53
N PHE A 126 -4.37 -1.26 6.27
CA PHE A 126 -4.97 -0.92 4.99
C PHE A 126 -4.92 0.59 4.72
N VAL A 127 -4.47 0.95 3.51
CA VAL A 127 -4.72 2.26 2.91
C VAL A 127 -5.81 2.08 1.86
N GLY A 128 -7.00 2.61 2.15
CA GLY A 128 -8.17 2.58 1.27
C GLY A 128 -8.38 3.93 0.59
N THR A 129 -8.96 3.95 -0.61
CA THR A 129 -9.32 5.19 -1.29
C THR A 129 -10.56 5.02 -2.18
N MET A 130 -11.28 6.14 -2.38
CA MET A 130 -12.37 6.31 -3.34
C MET A 130 -12.58 7.79 -3.66
N LEU A 131 -13.30 8.10 -4.74
CA LEU A 131 -13.72 9.46 -5.07
C LEU A 131 -14.94 9.88 -4.24
N ALA A 132 -14.97 11.11 -3.74
CA ALA A 132 -16.14 11.70 -3.09
C ALA A 132 -17.21 12.15 -4.08
N VAL A 133 -16.78 12.57 -5.27
CA VAL A 133 -17.64 12.96 -6.39
C VAL A 133 -17.27 12.07 -7.59
N PRO A 134 -18.18 11.20 -8.06
CA PRO A 134 -17.92 10.37 -9.23
C PRO A 134 -17.50 11.20 -10.44
N GLY A 135 -16.36 10.86 -11.03
CA GLY A 135 -15.81 11.57 -12.21
C GLY A 135 -14.96 12.79 -11.89
N ASP A 136 -14.83 13.20 -10.63
CA ASP A 136 -13.89 14.26 -10.21
C ASP A 136 -12.70 13.66 -9.45
N GLU A 137 -11.58 13.49 -10.15
CA GLU A 137 -10.34 12.93 -9.59
C GLU A 137 -9.76 13.76 -8.44
N ASN A 138 -10.11 15.05 -8.33
CA ASN A 138 -9.65 15.92 -7.24
C ASN A 138 -10.43 15.70 -5.94
N SER A 139 -11.56 15.01 -5.98
CA SER A 139 -12.46 14.79 -4.83
C SER A 139 -12.08 13.56 -3.99
N ARG A 140 -10.83 13.10 -4.05
CA ARG A 140 -10.44 11.79 -3.50
C ARG A 140 -10.35 11.77 -1.97
N VAL A 141 -10.98 10.76 -1.37
CA VAL A 141 -10.83 10.42 0.05
C VAL A 141 -9.83 9.26 0.19
N ILE A 142 -8.96 9.36 1.19
CA ILE A 142 -8.00 8.31 1.55
C ILE A 142 -8.11 8.02 3.05
N ALA A 143 -8.29 6.76 3.40
CA ALA A 143 -8.31 6.27 4.78
C ALA A 143 -7.08 5.41 5.07
N VAL A 144 -6.44 5.64 6.22
CA VAL A 144 -5.28 4.87 6.68
C VAL A 144 -5.61 4.20 8.01
N VAL A 145 -5.63 2.87 8.00
CA VAL A 145 -5.82 2.03 9.19
C VAL A 145 -4.57 1.20 9.41
N LEU A 146 -3.97 1.31 10.60
CA LEU A 146 -2.79 0.54 11.01
C LEU A 146 -3.13 -0.26 12.27
N GLY A 147 -2.56 -1.47 12.40
CA GLY A 147 -2.64 -2.22 13.65
C GLY A 147 -4.01 -2.80 13.99
N ALA A 148 -4.88 -3.04 13.01
CA ALA A 148 -6.12 -3.79 13.27
C ALA A 148 -5.78 -5.23 13.67
N GLU A 149 -6.63 -5.83 14.50
CA GLU A 149 -6.45 -7.19 15.02
C GLU A 149 -6.50 -8.23 13.91
N ASP A 150 -7.41 -8.04 12.94
CA ASP A 150 -7.61 -8.97 11.85
C ASP A 150 -8.11 -8.31 10.55
N ASN A 151 -8.41 -9.16 9.57
CA ASN A 151 -8.92 -8.73 8.26
C ASN A 151 -10.33 -8.12 8.36
N MET A 152 -11.19 -8.63 9.24
CA MET A 152 -12.55 -8.13 9.38
C MET A 152 -12.51 -6.70 9.91
N GLU A 153 -11.73 -6.47 10.96
CA GLU A 153 -11.61 -5.16 11.59
C GLU A 153 -10.98 -4.13 10.65
N ARG A 154 -9.91 -4.48 9.91
CA ARG A 154 -9.30 -3.51 8.96
C ARG A 154 -10.30 -3.04 7.90
N TYR A 155 -11.13 -3.94 7.35
CA TYR A 155 -12.07 -3.58 6.30
C TYR A 155 -13.23 -2.78 6.86
N TRP A 156 -13.76 -3.20 8.01
CA TRP A 156 -14.85 -2.48 8.67
C TRP A 156 -14.45 -1.04 9.04
N LYS A 157 -13.31 -0.86 9.73
CA LYS A 157 -12.81 0.48 10.10
C LYS A 157 -12.49 1.33 8.87
N THR A 158 -11.87 0.75 7.85
CA THR A 158 -11.55 1.50 6.62
C THR A 158 -12.83 1.93 5.90
N GLY A 159 -13.83 1.05 5.80
CA GLY A 159 -15.12 1.37 5.19
C GLY A 159 -15.84 2.52 5.90
N ILE A 160 -15.87 2.50 7.24
CA ILE A 160 -16.43 3.61 8.05
C ILE A 160 -15.70 4.92 7.75
N LEU A 161 -14.36 4.93 7.80
CA LEU A 161 -13.57 6.15 7.59
C LEU A 161 -13.76 6.72 6.18
N LEU A 162 -13.82 5.84 5.17
CA LEU A 162 -14.07 6.25 3.80
C LEU A 162 -15.44 6.90 3.67
N GLN A 163 -16.51 6.25 4.15
CA GLN A 163 -17.88 6.79 4.11
C GLN A 163 -17.99 8.13 4.87
N PHE A 164 -17.42 8.20 6.07
CA PHE A 164 -17.35 9.44 6.85
C PHE A 164 -16.65 10.57 6.08
N GLY A 165 -15.58 10.26 5.34
CA GLY A 165 -14.89 11.22 4.50
C GLY A 165 -15.75 11.76 3.36
N ILE A 166 -16.56 10.90 2.70
CA ILE A 166 -17.51 11.34 1.66
C ILE A 166 -18.58 12.25 2.25
N GLU A 167 -19.21 11.83 3.34
CA GLU A 167 -20.27 12.60 4.01
C GLU A 167 -19.76 13.96 4.48
N SER A 168 -18.49 14.04 4.88
CA SER A 168 -17.85 15.29 5.31
C SER A 168 -17.44 16.19 4.14
N TYR A 169 -17.12 15.61 2.97
CA TYR A 169 -16.78 16.38 1.76
C TYR A 169 -18.01 17.04 1.12
N GLN A 170 -19.19 16.44 1.28
CA GLN A 170 -20.45 16.94 0.73
C GLN A 170 -21.12 18.04 1.57
N LYS A 171 -20.56 18.38 2.73
CA LYS A 171 -21.02 19.48 3.60
C LYS A 171 -20.28 20.77 3.30
#